data_AF-A0AAU4YCR8-F1
#
_entry.id   AF-A0AAU4YCR8-F1
#
_cell.length_a   1.000
_cell.length_b   1.000
_cell.length_c   1.000
_cell.angle_alpha   90.00
_cell.angle_beta   90.00
_cell.angle_gamma   90.00
#
_symmetry.space_group_name_H-M   'P 1'
#
loop_
_entity.id
_entity.type
_entity.pdbx_description
1 polymer ?
#
loop_
_entity_poly.entity_id
_entity_poly.type
_entity_poly.pdbx_seq_one_letter_code
_entity_poly.pdbx_strand_id
1 'polypeptide(L)'
;MTALDALVHLCPPPVDPPPAVDWAQAERVLGTALPADYKQLVETYGDGIFDETIWLLVPDSAHDDCDLHAQTTERDEVLADLWEFEAKPTGLLEAGARVLPWAFEEGTGAFLYWLARPGQHPDEWTVLYNEGRGPLWEHHDMGCLAFLLTVLEGTAETEHFGHLYQVLKPTEHHFETADQTLGTSRR
;
A
#
# COMPACT_ATOMS: atom_id res chain seq x y z
N MET A 1 -12.17 2.61 -20.09
CA MET A 1 -10.95 2.01 -19.54
C MET A 1 -10.83 2.51 -18.12
N THR A 2 -10.97 1.61 -17.16
CA THR A 2 -10.83 1.93 -15.73
C THR A 2 -9.34 2.06 -15.39
N ALA A 3 -9.03 2.61 -14.21
CA ALA A 3 -7.64 2.67 -13.75
C ALA A 3 -7.06 1.25 -13.54
N LEU A 4 -7.88 0.28 -13.13
CA LEU A 4 -7.48 -1.12 -13.03
C LEU A 4 -7.15 -1.71 -14.41
N ASP A 5 -7.96 -1.43 -15.44
CA ASP A 5 -7.66 -1.90 -16.81
C ASP A 5 -6.31 -1.35 -17.31
N ALA A 6 -6.00 -0.10 -16.97
CA ALA A 6 -4.73 0.52 -17.32
C ALA A 6 -3.56 -0.14 -16.57
N LEU A 7 -3.72 -0.39 -15.27
CA LEU A 7 -2.73 -1.09 -14.45
C LEU A 7 -2.44 -2.50 -14.96
N VAL A 8 -3.48 -3.29 -15.25
CA VAL A 8 -3.37 -4.65 -15.80
C VAL A 8 -2.70 -4.65 -17.18
N HIS A 9 -2.94 -3.62 -18.00
CA HIS A 9 -2.26 -3.48 -19.28
C HIS A 9 -0.77 -3.13 -19.12
N LEU A 10 -0.44 -2.31 -18.11
CA LEU A 10 0.91 -1.82 -17.85
C LEU A 10 1.78 -2.89 -17.16
N CYS A 11 1.22 -3.58 -16.17
CA CYS A 11 1.85 -4.62 -15.36
C CYS A 11 0.91 -5.84 -15.30
N PRO A 12 1.11 -6.86 -16.14
CA PRO A 12 0.23 -8.03 -16.16
C PRO A 12 0.18 -8.74 -14.80
N PRO A 13 -1.01 -9.16 -14.33
CA PRO A 13 -1.15 -9.88 -13.06
C PRO A 13 -0.54 -11.30 -13.12
N PRO A 14 -0.41 -11.97 -11.96
CA PRO A 14 0.00 -13.37 -11.90
C PRO A 14 -0.83 -14.28 -12.83
N VAL A 15 -0.18 -15.33 -13.34
CA VAL A 15 -0.83 -16.31 -14.23
C VAL A 15 -1.93 -17.08 -13.49
N ASP A 16 -1.66 -17.45 -12.24
CA ASP A 16 -2.62 -18.10 -11.37
C ASP A 16 -3.35 -17.04 -10.52
N PRO A 17 -4.68 -17.07 -10.44
CA PRO A 17 -5.43 -16.09 -9.67
C PRO A 17 -5.09 -16.21 -8.17
N PRO A 18 -5.04 -15.08 -7.44
CA PRO A 18 -4.77 -15.12 -6.01
C PRO A 18 -5.92 -15.79 -5.25
N PRO A 19 -5.67 -16.27 -4.02
CA PRO A 19 -6.72 -16.78 -3.14
C PRO A 19 -7.80 -15.72 -2.89
N ALA A 20 -9.06 -16.16 -2.77
CA ALA A 20 -10.15 -15.25 -2.42
C ALA A 20 -10.02 -14.76 -0.98
N VAL A 21 -10.23 -13.46 -0.77
CA VAL A 21 -10.20 -12.81 0.54
C VAL A 21 -11.60 -12.77 1.15
N ASP A 22 -11.73 -13.13 2.44
CA ASP A 22 -12.95 -12.86 3.22
C ASP A 22 -12.95 -11.39 3.67
N TRP A 23 -13.43 -10.50 2.80
CA TRP A 23 -13.47 -9.07 3.08
C TRP A 23 -14.26 -8.73 4.35
N ALA A 24 -15.35 -9.45 4.64
CA ALA A 24 -16.15 -9.20 5.82
C ALA A 24 -15.40 -9.58 7.11
N GLN A 25 -14.53 -10.59 7.07
CA GLN A 25 -13.61 -10.88 8.17
C GLN A 25 -12.51 -9.83 8.27
N ALA A 26 -11.81 -9.53 7.17
CA ALA A 26 -10.69 -8.57 7.17
C ALA A 26 -11.13 -7.20 7.71
N GLU A 27 -12.26 -6.67 7.24
CA GLU A 27 -12.81 -5.38 7.68
C GLU A 27 -13.24 -5.39 9.15
N ARG A 28 -13.74 -6.53 9.65
CA ARG A 28 -14.07 -6.68 11.07
C ARG A 28 -12.82 -6.65 11.96
N VAL A 29 -11.74 -7.28 11.52
CA VAL A 29 -10.46 -7.27 12.26
C VAL A 29 -9.88 -5.86 12.32
N LEU A 30 -9.89 -5.13 11.20
CA LEU A 30 -9.42 -3.74 11.14
C LEU A 30 -10.37 -2.73 11.81
N GLY A 31 -11.60 -3.15 12.13
CA GLY A 31 -12.64 -2.26 12.68
C GLY A 31 -13.14 -1.21 11.67
N THR A 32 -12.92 -1.43 10.37
CA THR A 32 -13.29 -0.47 9.32
C THR A 32 -13.51 -1.17 7.99
N ALA A 33 -14.36 -0.58 7.15
CA ALA A 33 -14.40 -0.93 5.74
C ALA A 33 -13.13 -0.45 5.01
N LEU A 34 -12.78 -1.13 3.92
CA LEU A 34 -11.64 -0.82 3.06
C LEU A 34 -12.09 -0.26 1.70
N PRO A 35 -11.28 0.57 1.04
CA PRO A 35 -11.57 1.13 -0.28
C PRO A 35 -11.86 0.05 -1.33
N ALA A 36 -12.79 0.32 -2.25
CA ALA A 36 -13.15 -0.61 -3.31
C ALA A 36 -12.02 -0.83 -4.32
N ASP A 37 -11.21 0.21 -4.61
CA ASP A 37 -10.08 0.12 -5.53
C ASP A 37 -8.96 -0.78 -5.00
N TYR A 38 -8.73 -0.76 -3.69
CA TYR A 38 -7.84 -1.70 -3.01
C TYR A 38 -8.32 -3.14 -3.13
N LYS A 39 -9.61 -3.41 -2.88
CA LYS A 39 -10.15 -4.77 -2.99
C LYS A 39 -9.98 -5.33 -4.40
N GLN A 40 -10.24 -4.49 -5.41
CA GLN A 40 -10.01 -4.84 -6.81
C GLN A 40 -8.52 -5.13 -7.10
N LEU A 41 -7.62 -4.34 -6.54
CA LEU A 41 -6.17 -4.54 -6.67
C LEU A 41 -5.75 -5.89 -6.08
N VAL A 42 -6.17 -6.18 -4.85
CA VAL A 42 -5.86 -7.44 -4.15
C VAL A 42 -6.48 -8.65 -4.84
N GLU A 43 -7.73 -8.56 -5.29
CA GLU A 43 -8.38 -9.65 -6.03
C GLU A 43 -7.71 -9.94 -7.38
N THR A 44 -6.97 -8.96 -7.93
CA THR A 44 -6.27 -9.09 -9.21
C THR A 44 -4.83 -9.60 -9.04
N TYR A 45 -4.11 -9.10 -8.03
CA TYR A 45 -2.66 -9.33 -7.88
C TYR A 45 -2.30 -10.24 -6.69
N GLY A 46 -3.07 -10.24 -5.61
CA GLY A 46 -2.68 -10.91 -4.35
C GLY A 46 -1.51 -10.22 -3.65
N ASP A 47 -0.90 -10.90 -2.69
CA ASP A 47 0.31 -10.42 -2.02
C ASP A 47 1.53 -10.62 -2.90
N GLY A 48 2.36 -9.58 -2.98
CA GLY A 48 3.50 -9.56 -3.87
C GLY A 48 4.08 -8.18 -4.06
N ILE A 49 5.00 -8.09 -5.01
CA ILE A 49 5.83 -6.91 -5.25
C ILE A 49 5.73 -6.47 -6.71
N PHE A 50 5.53 -5.16 -6.91
CA PHE A 50 5.60 -4.51 -8.21
C PHE A 50 7.03 -4.01 -8.46
N ASP A 51 7.64 -4.38 -9.58
CA ASP A 51 8.98 -3.98 -10.04
C ASP A 51 10.07 -4.07 -8.98
N GLU A 52 10.05 -5.12 -8.17
CA GLU A 52 10.99 -5.30 -7.05
C GLU A 52 11.02 -4.11 -6.07
N THR A 53 9.96 -3.29 -6.05
CA THR A 53 9.94 -1.98 -5.38
C THR A 53 8.76 -1.83 -4.41
N ILE A 54 7.52 -2.04 -4.85
CA ILE A 54 6.33 -1.78 -4.02
C ILE A 54 5.66 -3.09 -3.63
N TRP A 55 5.69 -3.41 -2.34
CA TRP A 55 4.97 -4.55 -1.77
C TRP A 55 3.51 -4.20 -1.49
N LEU A 56 2.59 -5.02 -1.98
CA LEU A 56 1.17 -4.94 -1.67
C LEU A 56 0.85 -5.75 -0.42
N LEU A 57 0.30 -5.09 0.60
CA LEU A 57 -0.18 -5.75 1.81
C LEU A 57 -1.56 -6.36 1.56
N VAL A 58 -1.76 -7.60 2.00
CA VAL A 58 -3.02 -8.35 1.81
C VAL A 58 -3.47 -8.95 3.14
N PRO A 59 -4.78 -8.92 3.47
CA PRO A 59 -5.26 -9.54 4.70
C PRO A 59 -4.95 -11.04 4.73
N ASP A 60 -4.50 -11.52 5.88
CA ASP A 60 -4.22 -12.93 6.16
C ASP A 60 -3.11 -13.53 5.26
N SER A 61 -2.24 -12.69 4.66
CA SER A 61 -1.09 -13.14 3.86
C SER A 61 -0.28 -14.20 4.63
N ALA A 62 0.27 -15.17 3.90
CA ALA A 62 1.08 -16.23 4.48
C ALA A 62 2.44 -15.75 5.03
N HIS A 63 2.82 -14.52 4.70
CA HIS A 63 4.06 -13.85 5.08
C HIS A 63 3.71 -12.66 5.97
N ASP A 64 4.16 -12.66 7.22
CA ASP A 64 3.80 -11.63 8.20
C ASP A 64 4.18 -10.22 7.71
N ASP A 65 5.32 -10.07 7.02
CA ASP A 65 5.77 -8.80 6.42
C ASP A 65 4.82 -8.27 5.33
N CYS A 66 4.03 -9.16 4.70
CA CYS A 66 3.03 -8.83 3.69
C CYS A 66 1.59 -8.86 4.23
N ASP A 67 1.38 -9.24 5.50
CA ASP A 67 0.06 -9.31 6.10
C ASP A 67 -0.43 -7.93 6.53
N LEU A 68 -1.58 -7.53 5.98
CA LEU A 68 -2.20 -6.24 6.29
C LEU A 68 -2.48 -6.09 7.79
N HIS A 69 -2.89 -7.16 8.48
CA HIS A 69 -3.24 -7.09 9.90
C HIS A 69 -2.00 -6.97 10.80
N ALA A 70 -1.00 -7.80 10.55
CA ALA A 70 0.30 -7.73 11.23
C ALA A 70 0.93 -6.35 11.04
N GLN A 71 1.04 -5.88 9.80
CA GLN A 71 1.61 -4.58 9.49
C GLN A 71 0.80 -3.42 10.08
N THR A 72 -0.55 -3.48 10.07
CA THR A 72 -1.37 -2.44 10.72
C THR A 72 -1.05 -2.34 12.21
N THR A 73 -1.00 -3.48 12.90
CA THR A 73 -0.73 -3.53 14.35
C THR A 73 0.67 -2.99 14.66
N GLU A 74 1.67 -3.46 13.92
CA GLU A 74 3.06 -3.04 14.12
C GLU A 74 3.25 -1.53 13.82
N ARG A 75 2.65 -1.03 12.74
CA ARG A 75 2.75 0.39 12.37
C ARG A 75 2.03 1.29 13.38
N ASP A 76 0.90 0.87 13.93
CA ASP A 76 0.21 1.62 14.98
C ASP A 76 1.11 1.82 16.22
N GLU A 77 1.84 0.77 16.63
CA GLU A 77 2.80 0.85 17.75
C GLU A 77 3.99 1.76 17.42
N VAL A 78 4.63 1.54 16.26
CA VAL A 78 5.79 2.32 15.81
C VAL A 78 5.45 3.80 15.70
N LEU A 79 4.29 4.12 15.12
CA LEU A 79 3.89 5.51 14.94
C LEU A 79 3.46 6.15 16.28
N ALA A 80 2.84 5.39 17.18
CA ALA A 80 2.53 5.87 18.54
C ALA A 80 3.77 6.39 19.26
N ASP A 81 4.85 5.61 19.23
CA ASP A 81 6.14 6.00 19.80
C ASP A 81 6.76 7.19 19.04
N LEU A 82 6.69 7.19 17.71
CA LEU A 82 7.23 8.28 16.87
C LEU A 82 6.60 9.63 17.23
N TRP A 83 5.29 9.68 17.41
CA TRP A 83 4.55 10.91 17.70
C TRP A 83 4.83 11.49 19.10
N GLU A 84 5.53 10.77 19.99
CA GLU A 84 6.03 11.33 21.24
C GLU A 84 7.21 12.29 21.01
N PHE A 85 7.94 12.11 19.91
CA PHE A 85 9.18 12.84 19.60
C PHE A 85 9.07 13.72 18.35
N GLU A 86 8.17 13.38 17.43
CA GLU A 86 7.98 14.08 16.15
C GLU A 86 6.58 14.64 15.99
N ALA A 87 6.47 15.68 15.16
CA ALA A 87 5.17 16.29 14.86
C ALA A 87 4.34 15.36 13.97
N LYS A 88 3.09 15.13 14.35
CA LYS A 88 2.11 14.44 13.50
C LYS A 88 1.92 15.20 12.18
N PRO A 89 1.77 14.49 11.05
CA PRO A 89 1.32 15.08 9.80
C PRO A 89 0.01 15.85 9.99
N THR A 90 -0.15 16.99 9.32
CA THR A 90 -1.31 17.87 9.48
C THR A 90 -2.65 17.14 9.31
N GLY A 91 -2.72 16.19 8.36
CA GLY A 91 -3.92 15.38 8.12
C GLY A 91 -4.32 14.47 9.28
N LEU A 92 -3.38 14.13 10.18
CA LEU A 92 -3.59 13.28 11.36
C LEU A 92 -3.84 14.07 12.65
N LEU A 93 -3.88 15.40 12.59
CA LEU A 93 -4.26 16.24 13.72
C LEU A 93 -5.78 16.27 13.95
N GLU A 94 -6.56 15.87 12.94
CA GLU A 94 -8.01 15.74 13.04
C GLU A 94 -8.39 14.62 14.03
N ALA A 95 -9.29 14.94 14.97
CA ALA A 95 -9.69 13.99 16.00
C ALA A 95 -10.40 12.77 15.37
N GLY A 96 -9.81 11.59 15.53
CA GLY A 96 -10.32 10.33 14.98
C GLY A 96 -9.76 9.97 13.60
N ALA A 97 -8.95 10.85 12.98
CA ALA A 97 -8.18 10.48 11.80
C ALA A 97 -7.09 9.47 12.20
N ARG A 98 -6.85 8.49 11.33
CA ARG A 98 -5.80 7.50 11.49
C ARG A 98 -5.19 7.13 10.14
N VAL A 99 -4.05 6.46 10.18
CA VAL A 99 -3.45 5.83 9.00
C VAL A 99 -3.70 4.32 9.04
N LEU A 100 -3.82 3.71 7.86
CA LEU A 100 -3.78 2.26 7.70
C LEU A 100 -2.80 1.94 6.56
N PRO A 101 -1.78 1.09 6.79
CA PRO A 101 -0.82 0.76 5.74
C PRO A 101 -1.52 -0.09 4.66
N TRP A 102 -1.14 0.09 3.41
CA TRP A 102 -1.61 -0.74 2.30
C TRP A 102 -0.49 -1.24 1.39
N ALA A 103 0.67 -0.59 1.45
CA ALA A 103 1.88 -1.01 0.78
C ALA A 103 3.11 -0.48 1.50
N PHE A 104 4.28 -0.99 1.14
CA PHE A 104 5.57 -0.43 1.54
C PHE A 104 6.58 -0.51 0.41
N GLU A 105 7.63 0.29 0.50
CA GLU A 105 8.72 0.30 -0.45
C GLU A 105 9.87 -0.59 0.05
N GLU A 106 10.31 -1.50 -0.81
CA GLU A 106 11.37 -2.48 -0.54
C GLU A 106 12.69 -1.79 -0.20
N GLY A 107 13.31 -2.22 0.90
CA GLY A 107 14.65 -1.79 1.30
C GLY A 107 14.78 -0.35 1.84
N THR A 108 13.76 0.51 1.73
CA THR A 108 13.85 1.91 2.21
C THR A 108 13.32 2.07 3.63
N GLY A 109 12.32 1.25 4.01
CA GLY A 109 11.55 1.39 5.23
C GLY A 109 10.37 2.37 5.08
N ALA A 110 10.15 2.90 3.88
CA ALA A 110 9.02 3.76 3.58
C ALA A 110 7.71 2.96 3.50
N PHE A 111 6.62 3.58 3.92
CA PHE A 111 5.29 2.98 3.92
C PHE A 111 4.28 3.89 3.22
N LEU A 112 3.31 3.24 2.57
CA LEU A 112 2.17 3.86 1.94
C LEU A 112 0.92 3.57 2.78
N TYR A 113 0.25 4.62 3.20
CA TYR A 113 -0.92 4.57 4.07
C TYR A 113 -2.14 5.17 3.38
N TRP A 114 -3.33 4.72 3.78
CA TRP A 114 -4.55 5.50 3.61
C TRP A 114 -4.70 6.45 4.79
N LEU A 115 -5.05 7.70 4.53
CA LEU A 115 -5.53 8.63 5.55
C LEU A 115 -7.04 8.42 5.75
N ALA A 116 -7.39 7.61 6.73
CA ALA A 116 -8.78 7.32 7.09
C ALA A 116 -9.33 8.40 8.03
N ARG A 117 -10.36 9.13 7.58
CA ARG A 117 -11.03 10.16 8.38
C ARG A 117 -12.38 9.69 8.93
N PRO A 118 -12.77 10.14 10.13
CA PRO A 118 -14.04 9.75 10.73
C PRO A 118 -15.23 10.27 9.92
N GLY A 119 -16.18 9.39 9.62
CA GLY A 119 -17.39 9.73 8.86
C GLY A 119 -17.18 9.90 7.34
N GLN A 120 -15.95 9.74 6.84
CA GLN A 120 -15.64 9.73 5.43
C GLN A 120 -15.82 8.31 4.85
N HIS A 121 -16.32 8.20 3.61
CA HIS A 121 -16.42 6.91 2.94
C HIS A 121 -15.00 6.38 2.60
N PRO A 122 -14.72 5.06 2.73
CA PRO A 122 -13.38 4.52 2.43
C PRO A 122 -12.87 4.84 1.03
N ASP A 123 -13.74 4.84 0.03
CA ASP A 123 -13.38 5.20 -1.36
C ASP A 123 -12.92 6.66 -1.54
N GLU A 124 -13.09 7.50 -0.53
CA GLU A 124 -12.62 8.89 -0.53
C GLU A 124 -11.30 9.07 0.26
N TRP A 125 -10.75 8.00 0.82
CA TRP A 125 -9.46 8.07 1.50
C TRP A 125 -8.32 8.31 0.53
N THR A 126 -7.38 9.14 0.95
CA THR A 126 -6.23 9.57 0.16
C THR A 126 -4.94 8.91 0.63
N VAL A 127 -3.94 8.84 -0.22
CA VAL A 127 -2.64 8.23 0.11
C VAL A 127 -1.74 9.19 0.89
N LEU A 128 -1.11 8.67 1.94
CA LEU A 128 0.04 9.28 2.61
C LEU A 128 1.26 8.40 2.39
N TYR A 129 2.32 8.96 1.82
CA TYR A 129 3.64 8.34 1.76
C TYR A 129 4.48 8.80 2.94
N ASN A 130 5.02 7.86 3.71
CA ASN A 130 6.01 8.13 4.76
C ASN A 130 7.37 7.63 4.29
N GLU A 131 8.39 8.49 4.29
CA GLU A 131 9.73 8.16 3.78
C GLU A 131 10.52 7.13 4.62
N GLY A 132 9.96 6.68 5.75
CA GLY A 132 10.53 5.67 6.63
C GLY A 132 11.66 6.19 7.52
N ARG A 133 12.81 6.53 6.93
CA ARG A 133 14.05 6.90 7.67
C ARG A 133 14.21 8.41 7.90
N GLY A 134 13.11 9.15 7.88
CA GLY A 134 13.08 10.57 8.18
C GLY A 134 11.65 11.05 8.49
N PRO A 135 11.51 12.34 8.84
CA PRO A 135 10.27 12.88 9.38
C PRO A 135 9.23 13.19 8.30
N LEU A 136 9.54 12.96 7.02
CA LEU A 136 8.72 13.47 5.93
C LEU A 136 7.53 12.57 5.61
N TRP A 137 6.41 13.25 5.39
CA TRP A 137 5.14 12.70 4.98
C TRP A 137 4.62 13.49 3.81
N GLU A 138 4.31 12.78 2.73
CA GLU A 138 3.78 13.36 1.50
C GLU A 138 2.33 12.92 1.32
N HIS A 139 1.47 13.86 0.94
CA HIS A 139 0.04 13.61 0.75
C HIS A 139 -0.29 13.66 -0.73
N HIS A 140 -0.94 12.61 -1.22
CA HIS A 140 -1.47 12.51 -2.57
C HIS A 140 -2.99 12.44 -2.54
N ASP A 141 -3.65 13.38 -3.21
CA ASP A 141 -5.12 13.51 -3.29
C ASP A 141 -5.75 12.47 -4.24
N MET A 142 -5.43 11.19 -4.05
CA MET A 142 -5.94 10.07 -4.84
C MET A 142 -5.96 8.77 -4.01
N GLY A 143 -6.75 7.79 -4.47
CA GLY A 143 -6.78 6.44 -3.90
C GLY A 143 -5.53 5.61 -4.24
N CYS A 144 -5.37 4.45 -3.61
CA CYS A 144 -4.16 3.64 -3.73
C CYS A 144 -3.92 3.11 -5.13
N LEU A 145 -4.98 2.71 -5.85
CA LEU A 145 -4.83 2.16 -7.20
C LEU A 145 -4.37 3.24 -8.18
N ALA A 146 -4.97 4.43 -8.10
CA ALA A 146 -4.55 5.57 -8.92
C ALA A 146 -3.10 5.98 -8.59
N PHE A 147 -2.75 6.01 -7.31
CA PHE A 147 -1.38 6.30 -6.89
C PHE A 147 -0.38 5.28 -7.46
N LEU A 148 -0.63 3.99 -7.28
CA LEU A 148 0.24 2.93 -7.81
C LEU A 148 0.41 3.04 -9.33
N LEU A 149 -0.67 3.33 -10.06
CA LEU A 149 -0.59 3.55 -11.51
C LEU A 149 0.33 4.72 -11.85
N THR A 150 0.23 5.86 -11.16
CA THR A 150 1.14 7.00 -11.40
C THR A 150 2.60 6.69 -11.05
N VAL A 151 2.84 5.85 -10.04
CA VAL A 151 4.19 5.40 -9.68
C VAL A 151 4.78 4.56 -10.81
N LEU A 152 4.04 3.57 -11.31
CA LEU A 152 4.50 2.70 -12.40
C LEU A 152 4.64 3.47 -13.72
N GLU A 153 3.76 4.42 -14.01
CA GLU A 153 3.91 5.30 -15.18
C GLU A 153 5.09 6.28 -15.06
N GLY A 154 5.71 6.40 -13.88
CA GLY A 154 6.76 7.38 -13.60
C GLY A 154 6.25 8.82 -13.62
N THR A 155 4.95 9.03 -13.38
CA THR A 155 4.26 10.32 -13.37
C THR A 155 3.93 10.80 -11.97
N ALA A 156 4.15 9.97 -10.95
CA ALA A 156 4.00 10.36 -9.55
C ALA A 156 4.93 11.55 -9.24
N GLU A 157 4.33 12.69 -8.94
CA GLU A 157 5.04 13.84 -8.39
C GLU A 157 5.35 13.52 -6.93
N THR A 158 6.59 13.10 -6.65
CA THR A 158 7.09 13.02 -5.27
C THR A 158 8.45 13.65 -5.14
N GLU A 159 8.66 14.33 -4.02
CA GLU A 159 9.96 14.94 -3.71
C GLU A 159 10.97 13.90 -3.18
N HIS A 160 10.48 12.69 -2.84
CA HIS A 160 11.21 11.67 -2.08
C HIS A 160 11.42 10.34 -2.80
N PHE A 161 10.81 10.11 -3.97
CA PHE A 161 11.20 9.02 -4.89
C PHE A 161 12.52 9.32 -5.63
N GLY A 162 13.39 10.15 -5.06
CA GLY A 162 14.63 10.63 -5.69
C GLY A 162 15.60 9.52 -6.13
N HIS A 163 15.47 8.30 -5.61
CA HIS A 163 16.22 7.12 -6.05
C HIS A 163 15.54 6.32 -7.19
N LEU A 164 14.22 6.44 -7.36
CA LEU A 164 13.43 5.66 -8.30
C LEU A 164 13.37 6.27 -9.71
N TYR A 165 13.58 7.59 -9.88
CA TYR A 165 13.61 8.21 -11.22
C TYR A 165 14.65 7.63 -12.20
N GLN A 166 15.68 6.93 -11.72
CA GLN A 166 16.64 6.22 -12.60
C GLN A 166 16.27 4.76 -12.85
N VAL A 167 15.41 4.16 -12.02
CA VAL A 167 14.94 2.77 -12.12
C VAL A 167 13.61 2.69 -12.88
N LEU A 168 12.71 3.67 -12.69
CA LEU A 168 11.33 3.76 -13.21
C LEU A 168 11.21 4.13 -14.70
N LYS A 169 12.18 3.72 -15.54
CA LYS A 169 11.92 3.56 -16.97
C LYS A 169 12.30 2.16 -17.45
N PRO A 170 11.82 1.09 -16.80
CA PRO A 170 11.84 -0.18 -17.48
C PRO A 170 10.87 -0.10 -18.67
N THR A 171 11.14 -0.87 -19.72
CA THR A 171 10.24 -0.92 -20.89
C THR A 171 9.01 -1.79 -20.61
N GLU A 172 9.07 -2.61 -19.57
CA GLU A 172 8.05 -3.56 -19.13
C GLU A 172 8.01 -3.57 -17.60
N HIS A 173 6.80 -3.63 -17.02
CA HIS A 173 6.60 -3.77 -15.58
C HIS A 173 6.29 -5.21 -15.23
N HIS A 174 6.71 -5.64 -14.05
CA HIS A 174 6.56 -7.01 -13.57
C HIS A 174 5.95 -7.03 -12.16
N PHE A 175 5.16 -8.07 -11.91
CA PHE A 175 4.65 -8.40 -10.59
C PHE A 175 5.12 -9.80 -10.22
N GLU A 176 5.67 -9.94 -9.01
CA GLU A 176 6.03 -11.23 -8.42
C GLU A 176 5.22 -11.44 -7.14
N THR A 177 4.61 -12.62 -7.02
CA THR A 177 3.88 -13.00 -5.79
C THR A 177 4.85 -13.14 -4.62
N ALA A 178 4.35 -12.95 -3.40
CA ALA A 178 5.16 -13.10 -2.20
C ALA A 178 5.83 -14.48 -2.11
N ASP A 179 5.15 -15.54 -2.52
CA ASP A 179 5.72 -16.90 -2.57
C ASP A 179 6.86 -17.06 -3.60
N GLN A 180 6.83 -16.33 -4.72
CA GLN A 180 7.91 -16.35 -5.71
C GLN A 180 9.15 -15.64 -5.18
N THR A 181 8.97 -14.50 -4.49
CA THR A 181 10.08 -13.66 -4.02
C THR A 181 10.64 -14.11 -2.68
N LEU A 182 9.80 -14.48 -1.71
CA LEU A 182 10.19 -14.87 -0.33
C LEU A 182 10.31 -16.40 -0.15
N GLY A 183 9.85 -17.17 -1.15
CA GLY A 183 9.74 -18.61 -1.10
C GLY A 183 8.42 -19.06 -0.45
N THR A 184 7.96 -20.28 -0.78
CA THR A 184 6.67 -20.78 -0.27
C THR A 184 6.63 -20.82 1.26
N SER A 185 5.70 -20.08 1.84
CA SER A 185 5.48 -20.11 3.29
C SER A 185 5.12 -21.52 3.77
N ARG A 186 5.83 -22.01 4.78
CA ARG A 186 5.53 -23.29 5.42
C ARG A 186 4.51 -23.04 6.55
N ARG A 187 3.25 -22.81 6.21
CA ARG A 187 2.17 -22.88 7.21
C ARG A 187 1.87 -24.32 7.60
#